data_AF-A0A930UVZ4-F1
#
_entry.id   AF-A0A930UVZ4-F1
#
_cell.length_a   1.000
_cell.length_b   1.000
_cell.length_c   1.000
_cell.angle_alpha   90.00
_cell.angle_beta   90.00
_cell.angle_gamma   90.00
#
_symmetry.space_group_name_H-M   'P 1'
#
loop_
_entity.id
_entity.type
_entity.pdbx_description
1 polymer ?
#
loop_
_entity_poly.entity_id
_entity_poly.type
_entity_poly.pdbx_seq_one_letter_code
_entity_poly.pdbx_strand_id
1 'polypeptide(L)'
;MKTPKIDLGDGDNTATFGGNVWRAKILTGEGQDTITVNGGLSQTSLSTGGGNDTVTIKEWTLNKNTVMLGNGDDTLNLGGISDTLTPEGVSLIQGGVGMDTINITGKSPKPVRLEIFGNINNGENHIDVTGVDVFNLNGHGSEVIIGTKNVANPNNELAYRFISIHGDSTDTVKLQNAWQQEVSSTVGMKQYQYNGITIYIDDTIQVTTFS
;
A
#
# COMPACT_ATOMS: atom_id res chain seq x y z
N MET A 1 -0.84 -26.36 -12.87
CA MET A 1 -1.14 -26.70 -11.45
C MET A 1 -2.37 -25.90 -11.04
N LYS A 2 -3.28 -26.48 -10.24
CA LYS A 2 -4.44 -25.73 -9.70
C LYS A 2 -3.96 -24.86 -8.53
N THR A 3 -4.38 -23.60 -8.49
CA THR A 3 -4.16 -22.68 -7.37
C THR A 3 -5.19 -22.99 -6.27
N PRO A 4 -4.78 -23.33 -5.04
CA PRO A 4 -5.71 -23.41 -3.91
C PRO A 4 -6.59 -22.17 -3.82
N LYS A 5 -7.89 -22.37 -3.64
CA LYS A 5 -8.88 -21.30 -3.43
C LYS A 5 -9.47 -21.46 -2.03
N ILE A 6 -9.44 -20.39 -1.26
CA ILE A 6 -10.15 -20.21 -0.01
C ILE A 6 -11.20 -19.13 -0.28
N ASP A 7 -12.43 -19.43 0.05
CA ASP A 7 -13.60 -18.58 -0.19
C ASP A 7 -14.43 -18.64 1.08
N LEU A 8 -14.49 -17.53 1.81
CA LEU A 8 -15.21 -17.46 3.08
C LEU A 8 -16.68 -17.09 2.88
N GLY A 9 -16.99 -16.39 1.77
CA GLY A 9 -18.33 -15.99 1.38
C GLY A 9 -18.88 -14.83 2.20
N ASP A 10 -20.00 -14.26 1.77
CA ASP A 10 -20.59 -13.07 2.40
C ASP A 10 -20.81 -13.19 3.93
N GLY A 11 -20.80 -12.04 4.60
CA GLY A 11 -20.88 -11.85 6.05
C GLY A 11 -19.52 -11.54 6.65
N ASP A 12 -19.50 -11.01 7.88
CA ASP A 12 -18.25 -10.65 8.56
C ASP A 12 -17.40 -11.89 8.86
N ASN A 13 -16.29 -12.07 8.14
CA ASN A 13 -15.43 -13.23 8.27
C ASN A 13 -14.18 -12.91 9.09
N THR A 14 -13.65 -13.94 9.75
CA THR A 14 -12.30 -13.89 10.32
C THR A 14 -11.50 -15.11 9.88
N ALA A 15 -10.29 -14.88 9.37
CA ALA A 15 -9.33 -15.95 9.08
C ALA A 15 -7.93 -15.63 9.61
N THR A 16 -7.26 -16.65 10.12
CA THR A 16 -5.88 -16.56 10.56
C THR A 16 -5.05 -17.66 9.93
N PHE A 17 -4.00 -17.26 9.21
CA PHE A 17 -3.01 -18.14 8.64
C PHE A 17 -1.79 -18.14 9.56
N GLY A 18 -1.53 -19.28 10.21
CA GLY A 18 -0.46 -19.40 11.22
C GLY A 18 0.96 -19.25 10.68
N GLY A 19 1.16 -19.29 9.36
CA GLY A 19 2.46 -19.15 8.72
C GLY A 19 2.35 -18.60 7.30
N ASN A 20 3.34 -18.92 6.46
CA ASN A 20 3.38 -18.44 5.07
C ASN A 20 2.22 -18.99 4.24
N VAL A 21 1.69 -18.15 3.35
CA VAL A 21 0.68 -18.52 2.35
C VAL A 21 1.33 -18.46 0.98
N TRP A 22 1.32 -19.59 0.26
CA TRP A 22 1.99 -19.71 -1.03
C TRP A 22 1.01 -20.16 -2.12
N ARG A 23 0.98 -19.43 -3.24
CA ARG A 23 0.20 -19.75 -4.45
C ARG A 23 -1.28 -19.95 -4.15
N ALA A 24 -1.87 -19.15 -3.29
CA ALA A 24 -3.29 -19.23 -2.95
C ALA A 24 -4.10 -18.09 -3.58
N LYS A 25 -5.40 -18.33 -3.72
CA LYS A 25 -6.41 -17.29 -3.89
C LYS A 25 -7.29 -17.28 -2.64
N ILE A 26 -7.34 -16.15 -1.94
CA ILE A 26 -8.18 -15.92 -0.77
C ILE A 26 -9.24 -14.89 -1.15
N LEU A 27 -10.51 -15.22 -0.90
CA LEU A 27 -11.67 -14.35 -1.08
C LEU A 27 -12.46 -14.34 0.23
N THR A 28 -12.88 -13.17 0.69
CA THR A 28 -13.72 -13.06 1.89
C THR A 28 -15.17 -12.74 1.50
N GLY A 29 -15.45 -11.68 0.76
CA GLY A 29 -16.79 -11.42 0.18
C GLY A 29 -17.30 -10.05 0.56
N GLU A 30 -18.62 -9.89 0.67
CA GLU A 30 -19.21 -8.72 1.33
C GLU A 30 -19.20 -8.94 2.86
N GLY A 31 -19.05 -7.89 3.66
CA GLY A 31 -18.95 -7.98 5.13
C GLY A 31 -17.72 -7.26 5.66
N GLN A 32 -17.67 -7.00 6.96
CA GLN A 32 -16.44 -6.52 7.59
C GLN A 32 -15.52 -7.70 7.91
N ASP A 33 -14.47 -7.86 7.11
CA ASP A 33 -13.57 -8.99 7.20
C ASP A 33 -12.27 -8.68 7.95
N THR A 34 -11.77 -9.68 8.67
CA THR A 34 -10.48 -9.60 9.38
C THR A 34 -9.59 -10.76 8.99
N ILE A 35 -8.51 -10.48 8.27
CA ILE A 35 -7.56 -11.48 7.79
C ILE A 35 -6.19 -11.24 8.40
N THR A 36 -5.64 -12.26 9.05
CA THR A 36 -4.28 -12.22 9.61
C THR A 36 -3.40 -13.30 8.99
N VAL A 37 -2.26 -12.91 8.44
CA VAL A 37 -1.20 -13.80 7.96
C VAL A 37 0.02 -13.61 8.87
N ASN A 38 0.28 -14.61 9.73
CA ASN A 38 1.37 -14.58 10.70
C ASN A 38 2.75 -14.86 10.06
N GLY A 39 2.79 -15.23 8.78
CA GLY A 39 4.00 -15.27 7.96
C GLY A 39 3.92 -14.26 6.80
N GLY A 40 4.42 -14.66 5.64
CA GLY A 40 4.33 -13.88 4.42
C GLY A 40 3.50 -14.49 3.30
N LEU A 41 3.11 -13.63 2.35
CA LEU A 41 2.48 -14.02 1.11
C LEU A 41 3.53 -14.30 0.04
N SER A 42 3.31 -15.30 -0.80
CA SER A 42 4.12 -15.53 -1.99
C SER A 42 3.24 -16.02 -3.12
N GLN A 43 3.28 -15.35 -4.27
CA GLN A 43 2.44 -15.64 -5.44
C GLN A 43 0.95 -15.77 -5.08
N THR A 44 0.48 -14.99 -4.12
CA THR A 44 -0.86 -15.12 -3.52
C THR A 44 -1.72 -13.91 -3.87
N SER A 45 -2.99 -14.17 -4.19
CA SER A 45 -4.02 -13.15 -4.34
C SER A 45 -4.95 -13.21 -3.13
N LEU A 46 -5.18 -12.06 -2.50
CA LEU A 46 -6.14 -11.85 -1.43
C LEU A 46 -7.07 -10.72 -1.87
N SER A 47 -8.38 -10.97 -1.88
CA SER A 47 -9.41 -9.96 -2.13
C SER A 47 -10.36 -9.97 -0.94
N THR A 48 -10.60 -8.83 -0.32
CA THR A 48 -11.58 -8.78 0.78
C THR A 48 -12.99 -8.54 0.24
N GLY A 49 -13.24 -7.48 -0.51
CA GLY A 49 -14.49 -7.37 -1.29
C GLY A 49 -15.24 -6.11 -0.95
N GLY A 50 -16.29 -6.19 -0.15
CA GLY A 50 -17.06 -5.01 0.26
C GLY A 50 -17.26 -4.98 1.75
N GLY A 51 -17.09 -3.82 2.39
CA GLY A 51 -17.09 -3.66 3.84
C GLY A 51 -15.79 -3.00 4.30
N ASN A 52 -15.71 -2.59 5.56
CA ASN A 52 -14.49 -1.97 6.09
C ASN A 52 -13.57 -3.06 6.64
N ASP A 53 -12.65 -3.53 5.80
CA ASP A 53 -11.85 -4.72 6.03
C ASP A 53 -10.52 -4.40 6.72
N THR A 54 -10.00 -5.39 7.45
CA THR A 54 -8.67 -5.32 8.06
C THR A 54 -7.83 -6.52 7.65
N VAL A 55 -6.75 -6.25 6.92
CA VAL A 55 -5.77 -7.25 6.52
C VAL A 55 -4.46 -6.99 7.26
N THR A 56 -3.89 -8.02 7.89
CA THR A 56 -2.59 -7.95 8.55
C THR A 56 -1.66 -8.99 7.95
N ILE A 57 -0.51 -8.56 7.42
CA ILE A 57 0.54 -9.41 6.88
C ILE A 57 1.82 -9.11 7.63
N LYS A 58 2.31 -10.11 8.39
CA LYS A 58 3.47 -9.92 9.26
C LYS A 58 4.76 -9.66 8.47
N GLU A 59 4.89 -10.29 7.31
CA GLU A 59 6.08 -10.18 6.46
C GLU A 59 5.66 -10.13 4.99
N TRP A 60 5.97 -9.05 4.28
CA TRP A 60 5.70 -8.96 2.86
C TRP A 60 6.88 -9.46 2.04
N THR A 61 6.68 -10.53 1.26
CA THR A 61 7.66 -10.98 0.28
C THR A 61 7.38 -10.32 -1.07
N LEU A 62 8.41 -9.82 -1.75
CA LEU A 62 8.28 -9.24 -3.09
C LEU A 62 8.28 -10.34 -4.17
N ASN A 63 7.16 -11.07 -4.26
CA ASN A 63 7.02 -12.19 -5.18
C ASN A 63 5.59 -12.36 -5.71
N LYS A 64 5.14 -11.43 -6.56
CA LYS A 64 3.86 -11.51 -7.30
C LYS A 64 2.64 -11.67 -6.39
N ASN A 65 2.61 -10.92 -5.30
CA ASN A 65 1.45 -10.86 -4.42
C ASN A 65 0.48 -9.80 -4.90
N THR A 66 -0.81 -10.06 -4.72
CA THR A 66 -1.87 -9.09 -4.99
C THR A 66 -2.80 -9.03 -3.79
N VAL A 67 -2.98 -7.83 -3.24
CA VAL A 67 -3.99 -7.55 -2.21
C VAL A 67 -4.96 -6.52 -2.79
N MET A 68 -6.25 -6.84 -2.79
CA MET A 68 -7.34 -5.96 -3.20
C MET A 68 -8.28 -5.82 -2.01
N LEU A 69 -8.46 -4.61 -1.48
CA LEU A 69 -9.31 -4.40 -0.31
C LEU A 69 -10.78 -4.23 -0.74
N GLY A 70 -11.02 -3.42 -1.77
CA GLY A 70 -12.30 -3.37 -2.47
C GLY A 70 -13.12 -2.15 -2.07
N ASN A 71 -14.41 -2.32 -1.74
CA ASN A 71 -15.25 -1.19 -1.35
C ASN A 71 -15.29 -1.07 0.17
N GLY A 72 -15.05 0.12 0.72
CA GLY A 72 -15.06 0.37 2.16
C GLY A 72 -13.86 1.19 2.57
N ASP A 73 -13.83 1.60 3.83
CA ASP A 73 -12.65 2.24 4.41
C ASP A 73 -11.74 1.13 4.98
N ASP A 74 -10.81 0.63 4.17
CA ASP A 74 -10.03 -0.56 4.49
C ASP A 74 -8.68 -0.24 5.16
N THR A 75 -8.15 -1.23 5.88
CA THR A 75 -6.85 -1.14 6.55
C THR A 75 -5.95 -2.32 6.23
N LEU A 76 -4.76 -2.05 5.71
CA LEU A 76 -3.70 -3.03 5.52
C LEU A 76 -2.51 -2.75 6.46
N ASN A 77 -2.23 -3.68 7.36
CA ASN A 77 -1.06 -3.65 8.25
C ASN A 77 0.08 -4.53 7.70
N LEU A 78 1.24 -3.92 7.46
CA LEU A 78 2.45 -4.59 6.96
C LEU A 78 3.55 -4.56 8.02
N GLY A 79 3.95 -5.73 8.54
CA GLY A 79 4.98 -5.81 9.59
C GLY A 79 6.42 -5.61 9.10
N GLY A 80 6.68 -5.62 7.79
CA GLY A 80 8.00 -5.45 7.18
C GLY A 80 8.09 -6.13 5.82
N ILE A 81 9.27 -6.13 5.18
CA ILE A 81 9.54 -6.81 3.92
C ILE A 81 10.65 -7.86 4.10
N SER A 82 10.56 -8.98 3.39
CA SER A 82 11.69 -9.91 3.20
C SER A 82 12.18 -9.98 1.77
N ASP A 83 13.51 -10.08 1.64
CA ASP A 83 14.26 -10.13 0.38
C ASP A 83 14.27 -11.49 -0.31
N THR A 84 13.17 -12.23 -0.31
CA THR A 84 13.11 -13.44 -1.13
C THR A 84 12.92 -13.07 -2.60
N LEU A 85 14.09 -12.92 -3.23
CA LEU A 85 14.43 -12.58 -4.61
C LEU A 85 13.58 -13.30 -5.67
N THR A 86 12.78 -12.55 -6.45
CA THR A 86 12.94 -12.53 -7.91
C THR A 86 12.71 -11.11 -8.44
N PRO A 87 13.62 -10.53 -9.25
CA PRO A 87 13.47 -9.19 -9.85
C PRO A 87 12.26 -9.01 -10.79
N GLU A 88 11.42 -10.05 -10.96
CA GLU A 88 10.38 -10.11 -11.98
C GLU A 88 8.96 -10.15 -11.39
N GLY A 89 8.83 -10.02 -10.07
CA GLY A 89 7.57 -10.18 -9.36
C GLY A 89 6.99 -8.89 -8.82
N VAL A 90 6.40 -8.06 -9.70
CA VAL A 90 5.62 -6.88 -9.27
C VAL A 90 4.52 -7.35 -8.32
N SER A 91 4.53 -6.81 -7.10
CA SER A 91 3.45 -7.03 -6.14
C SER A 91 2.56 -5.80 -6.12
N LEU A 92 1.25 -6.01 -6.02
CA LEU A 92 0.23 -4.98 -6.13
C LEU A 92 -0.61 -4.91 -4.85
N ILE A 93 -0.87 -3.70 -4.38
CA ILE A 93 -1.90 -3.38 -3.42
C ILE A 93 -2.88 -2.42 -4.10
N GLN A 94 -4.15 -2.76 -4.06
CA GLN A 94 -5.24 -1.87 -4.44
C GLN A 94 -6.11 -1.68 -3.20
N GLY A 95 -6.26 -0.43 -2.75
CA GLY A 95 -7.21 -0.09 -1.69
C GLY A 95 -8.61 -0.31 -2.24
N GLY A 96 -9.08 0.63 -3.05
CA GLY A 96 -10.34 0.49 -3.74
C GLY A 96 -11.22 1.70 -3.46
N VAL A 97 -12.53 1.52 -3.45
CA VAL A 97 -13.46 2.62 -3.21
C VAL A 97 -13.60 2.85 -1.71
N GLY A 98 -13.10 3.97 -1.23
CA GLY A 98 -13.24 4.40 0.16
C GLY A 98 -11.94 5.04 0.64
N MET A 99 -11.82 5.34 1.93
CA MET A 99 -10.58 5.85 2.50
C MET A 99 -9.71 4.72 3.00
N ASP A 100 -8.72 4.33 2.19
CA ASP A 100 -7.89 3.17 2.47
C ASP A 100 -6.57 3.55 3.12
N THR A 101 -6.18 2.75 4.11
CA THR A 101 -4.99 2.99 4.93
C THR A 101 -3.99 1.84 4.84
N ILE A 102 -2.73 2.16 4.55
CA ILE A 102 -1.60 1.25 4.77
C ILE A 102 -0.84 1.68 6.02
N ASN A 103 -0.66 0.75 6.97
CA ASN A 103 0.19 0.91 8.14
C ASN A 103 1.44 0.05 8.01
N ILE A 104 2.63 0.65 8.14
CA ILE A 104 3.86 -0.10 8.40
C ILE A 104 3.98 -0.28 9.91
N THR A 105 4.02 -1.51 10.39
CA THR A 105 3.91 -1.83 11.83
C THR A 105 5.16 -2.49 12.41
N GLY A 106 6.17 -2.72 11.60
CA GLY A 106 7.43 -3.30 12.07
C GLY A 106 8.62 -2.92 11.20
N LYS A 107 9.80 -3.05 11.82
CA LYS A 107 11.08 -2.74 11.20
C LYS A 107 11.55 -3.93 10.35
N SER A 108 11.96 -3.63 9.13
CA SER A 108 12.47 -4.61 8.17
C SER A 108 13.99 -4.47 7.99
N PRO A 109 14.71 -5.53 7.61
CA PRO A 109 16.13 -5.44 7.22
C PRO A 109 16.38 -4.46 6.07
N LYS A 110 15.35 -4.21 5.25
CA LYS A 110 15.34 -3.22 4.17
C LYS A 110 14.12 -2.30 4.27
N PRO A 111 14.22 -1.06 3.76
CA PRO A 111 13.08 -0.16 3.62
C PRO A 111 11.88 -0.84 2.96
N VAL A 112 10.68 -0.61 3.50
CA VAL A 112 9.44 -0.87 2.78
C VAL A 112 9.32 0.19 1.70
N ARG A 113 9.33 -0.22 0.42
CA ARG A 113 9.20 0.70 -0.72
C ARG A 113 7.82 0.56 -1.35
N LEU A 114 7.04 1.62 -1.30
CA LEU A 114 5.71 1.71 -1.91
C LEU A 114 5.77 2.68 -3.09
N GLU A 115 5.27 2.30 -4.26
CA GLU A 115 5.16 3.20 -5.42
C GLU A 115 3.68 3.47 -5.72
N ILE A 116 3.30 4.74 -5.81
CA ILE A 116 1.98 5.17 -6.29
C ILE A 116 2.15 6.11 -7.49
N PHE A 117 1.21 6.03 -8.44
CA PHE A 117 1.26 6.77 -9.72
C PHE A 117 2.55 6.53 -10.52
N GLY A 118 3.08 5.31 -10.41
CA GLY A 118 4.43 4.96 -10.76
C GLY A 118 4.83 5.14 -12.23
N ASN A 119 6.13 5.30 -12.45
CA ASN A 119 6.76 5.09 -13.76
C ASN A 119 8.19 4.53 -13.63
N ILE A 120 8.52 3.91 -12.50
CA ILE A 120 9.90 3.57 -12.17
C ILE A 120 10.21 2.15 -12.62
N ASN A 121 10.65 2.04 -13.87
CA ASN A 121 11.39 0.87 -14.37
C ASN A 121 12.87 0.90 -13.93
N ASN A 122 13.22 1.51 -12.79
CA ASN A 122 14.63 1.71 -12.40
C ASN A 122 15.23 0.48 -11.67
N GLY A 123 14.61 -0.70 -11.79
CA GLY A 123 15.19 -1.95 -11.32
C GLY A 123 15.29 -2.10 -9.79
N GLU A 124 14.73 -1.17 -9.03
CA GLU A 124 14.59 -1.30 -7.58
C GLU A 124 13.28 -2.00 -7.22
N ASN A 125 13.36 -2.94 -6.30
CA ASN A 125 12.23 -3.69 -5.75
C ASN A 125 11.27 -2.75 -4.98
N HIS A 126 9.99 -2.73 -5.35
CA HIS A 126 8.92 -1.96 -4.72
C HIS A 126 7.58 -2.71 -4.77
N ILE A 127 6.61 -2.24 -4.00
CA ILE A 127 5.19 -2.65 -4.08
C ILE A 127 4.42 -1.57 -4.81
N ASP A 128 3.73 -1.93 -5.88
CA ASP A 128 2.82 -1.03 -6.58
C ASP A 128 1.57 -0.83 -5.71
N VAL A 129 1.18 0.42 -5.54
CA VAL A 129 -0.01 0.82 -4.77
C VAL A 129 -0.90 1.70 -5.62
N THR A 130 -2.20 1.44 -5.57
CA THR A 130 -3.26 2.27 -6.20
C THR A 130 -4.46 2.36 -5.29
N GLY A 131 -5.21 3.47 -5.36
CA GLY A 131 -6.41 3.67 -4.54
C GLY A 131 -6.14 3.63 -3.03
N VAL A 132 -4.97 4.08 -2.57
CA VAL A 132 -4.66 4.20 -1.13
C VAL A 132 -4.47 5.66 -0.79
N ASP A 133 -5.22 6.13 0.21
CA ASP A 133 -5.28 7.53 0.60
C ASP A 133 -4.32 7.84 1.75
N VAL A 134 -4.13 6.91 2.69
CA VAL A 134 -3.35 7.16 3.91
C VAL A 134 -2.20 6.17 4.03
N PHE A 135 -0.99 6.69 4.16
CA PHE A 135 0.23 5.91 4.40
C PHE A 135 0.79 6.26 5.78
N ASN A 136 0.69 5.34 6.74
CA ASN A 136 1.30 5.48 8.07
C ASN A 136 2.60 4.67 8.12
N LEU A 137 3.74 5.33 7.96
CA LEU A 137 5.08 4.73 7.87
C LEU A 137 5.70 4.44 9.24
N ASN A 138 5.25 5.16 10.27
CA ASN A 138 5.56 4.94 11.69
C ASN A 138 7.06 4.90 12.05
N GLY A 139 7.93 5.58 11.30
CA GLY A 139 9.36 5.68 11.62
C GLY A 139 10.13 4.38 11.41
N HIS A 140 9.69 3.56 10.45
CA HIS A 140 10.30 2.26 10.17
C HIS A 140 11.38 2.32 9.08
N GLY A 141 11.71 3.50 8.57
CA GLY A 141 12.69 3.66 7.49
C GLY A 141 12.12 3.31 6.13
N SER A 142 10.82 3.53 5.95
CA SER A 142 10.08 3.24 4.73
C SER A 142 10.25 4.35 3.71
N GLU A 143 10.01 4.04 2.44
CA GLU A 143 10.08 4.99 1.34
C GLU A 143 8.79 4.93 0.52
N VAL A 144 8.13 6.07 0.35
CA VAL A 144 7.01 6.21 -0.59
C VAL A 144 7.50 6.96 -1.83
N ILE A 145 7.28 6.38 -2.99
CA ILE A 145 7.65 6.95 -4.27
C ILE A 145 6.39 7.33 -5.04
N ILE A 146 6.34 8.58 -5.50
CA ILE A 146 5.13 9.16 -6.09
C ILE A 146 5.47 9.71 -7.46
N GLY A 147 5.00 9.01 -8.50
CA GLY A 147 5.13 9.43 -9.88
C GLY A 147 4.01 10.36 -10.32
N THR A 148 3.86 10.52 -11.64
CA THR A 148 2.79 11.30 -12.28
C THR A 148 1.94 10.47 -13.24
N LYS A 149 2.28 9.21 -13.45
CA LYS A 149 1.60 8.36 -14.41
C LYS A 149 0.20 8.07 -13.91
N ASN A 150 -0.76 8.21 -14.81
CA ASN A 150 -2.16 7.96 -14.53
C ASN A 150 -2.75 8.80 -13.40
N VAL A 151 -2.10 9.82 -12.83
CA VAL A 151 -2.70 10.66 -11.76
C VAL A 151 -4.07 11.24 -12.19
N ALA A 152 -4.24 11.50 -13.49
CA ALA A 152 -5.49 11.97 -14.10
C ALA A 152 -6.60 10.92 -14.21
N ASN A 153 -6.29 9.64 -13.97
CA ASN A 153 -7.24 8.56 -14.16
C ASN A 153 -8.35 8.66 -13.10
N PRO A 154 -9.61 8.89 -13.50
CA PRO A 154 -10.72 8.95 -12.56
C PRO A 154 -10.94 7.60 -11.84
N ASN A 155 -10.39 6.51 -12.37
CA ASN A 155 -10.44 5.18 -11.76
C ASN A 155 -9.26 4.90 -10.81
N ASN A 156 -8.46 5.89 -10.42
CA ASN A 156 -7.41 5.67 -9.41
C ASN A 156 -7.96 5.57 -7.98
N GLU A 157 -9.29 5.54 -7.83
CA GLU A 157 -10.05 5.20 -6.62
C GLU A 157 -9.70 5.98 -5.34
N LEU A 158 -8.80 6.97 -5.39
CA LEU A 158 -8.52 7.86 -4.27
C LEU A 158 -9.78 8.60 -3.82
N ALA A 159 -10.22 8.32 -2.61
CA ALA A 159 -11.27 9.07 -1.97
C ALA A 159 -10.82 10.53 -1.79
N TYR A 160 -11.68 11.46 -2.19
CA TYR A 160 -11.46 12.89 -2.02
C TYR A 160 -10.21 13.48 -2.70
N ARG A 161 -9.54 12.73 -3.58
CA ARG A 161 -8.39 13.22 -4.39
C ARG A 161 -7.21 13.72 -3.54
N PHE A 162 -6.95 13.10 -2.39
CA PHE A 162 -5.75 13.39 -1.61
C PHE A 162 -4.97 12.14 -1.25
N ILE A 163 -3.72 12.35 -0.85
CA ILE A 163 -2.89 11.35 -0.17
C ILE A 163 -2.33 12.00 1.10
N SER A 164 -2.38 11.32 2.25
CA SER A 164 -1.64 11.71 3.45
C SER A 164 -0.56 10.70 3.79
N ILE A 165 0.61 11.20 4.18
CA ILE A 165 1.78 10.38 4.51
C ILE A 165 2.29 10.81 5.87
N HIS A 166 2.22 9.88 6.82
CA HIS A 166 2.59 10.09 8.21
C HIS A 166 3.80 9.25 8.58
N GLY A 167 4.71 9.80 9.39
CA GLY A 167 5.99 9.16 9.69
C GLY A 167 6.96 10.10 10.40
N ASP A 168 8.24 9.75 10.38
CA ASP A 168 9.28 10.59 10.97
C ASP A 168 10.52 10.74 10.09
N SER A 169 11.57 11.35 10.64
CA SER A 169 12.83 11.60 9.94
C SER A 169 13.59 10.37 9.46
N THR A 170 13.18 9.17 9.87
CA THR A 170 13.73 7.91 9.38
C THR A 170 13.11 7.50 8.04
N ASP A 171 11.88 7.96 7.74
CA ASP A 171 11.17 7.66 6.52
C ASP A 171 11.51 8.68 5.40
N THR A 172 11.27 8.29 4.16
CA THR A 172 11.51 9.14 2.98
C THR A 172 10.31 9.19 2.04
N VAL A 173 10.15 10.32 1.35
CA VAL A 173 9.28 10.44 0.18
C VAL A 173 10.09 10.90 -1.02
N LYS A 174 9.90 10.23 -2.15
CA LYS A 174 10.46 10.62 -3.46
C LYS A 174 9.32 11.06 -4.38
N LEU A 175 9.32 12.33 -4.77
CA LEU A 175 8.30 12.90 -5.66
C LEU A 175 8.87 13.12 -7.07
N GLN A 176 8.10 12.83 -8.10
CA GLN A 176 8.46 13.28 -9.44
C GLN A 176 8.41 14.82 -9.51
N ASN A 177 9.33 15.45 -10.25
CA ASN A 177 9.52 16.91 -10.28
C ASN A 177 8.29 17.75 -10.70
N ALA A 178 7.23 17.14 -11.23
CA ALA A 178 6.01 17.85 -11.61
C ALA A 178 5.11 18.21 -10.40
N TRP A 179 5.32 17.59 -9.24
CA TRP A 179 4.60 17.92 -8.01
C TRP A 179 5.05 19.28 -7.48
N GLN A 180 4.14 20.26 -7.51
CA GLN A 180 4.41 21.63 -7.08
C GLN A 180 4.24 21.71 -5.56
N GLN A 181 5.28 22.16 -4.86
CA GLN A 181 5.18 22.41 -3.43
C GLN A 181 4.34 23.67 -3.18
N GLU A 182 3.26 23.53 -2.43
CA GLU A 182 2.43 24.65 -2.00
C GLU A 182 2.98 25.27 -0.72
N VAL A 183 2.92 26.60 -0.62
CA VAL A 183 3.41 27.36 0.56
C VAL A 183 2.40 27.31 1.72
N SER A 184 1.17 26.82 1.48
CA SER A 184 0.20 26.62 2.56
C SER A 184 0.61 25.44 3.43
N SER A 185 1.20 25.72 4.59
CA SER A 185 1.45 24.71 5.60
C SER A 185 0.19 24.50 6.44
N THR A 186 -0.49 23.38 6.24
CA THR A 186 -1.18 22.77 7.37
C THR A 186 -0.12 22.53 8.44
N VAL A 187 -0.35 22.98 9.68
CA VAL A 187 0.65 22.88 10.75
C VAL A 187 1.14 21.44 10.87
N GLY A 188 2.45 21.23 10.79
CA GLY A 188 3.09 19.91 10.83
C GLY A 188 3.16 19.17 9.49
N MET A 189 2.71 19.76 8.39
CA MET A 189 2.65 19.11 7.07
C MET A 189 3.27 19.97 5.95
N LYS A 190 3.93 19.30 5.01
CA LYS A 190 4.26 19.81 3.68
C LYS A 190 3.13 19.45 2.72
N GLN A 191 2.76 20.38 1.84
CA GLN A 191 1.70 20.18 0.85
C GLN A 191 2.28 20.21 -0.57
N TYR A 192 1.84 19.29 -1.42
CA TYR A 192 2.20 19.22 -2.83
C TYR A 192 0.95 19.04 -3.69
N GLN A 193 0.92 19.63 -4.88
CA GLN A 193 -0.19 19.52 -5.82
C GLN A 193 0.26 19.15 -7.23
N TYR A 194 -0.52 18.28 -7.86
CA TYR A 194 -0.40 17.96 -9.27
C TYR A 194 -1.74 17.44 -9.81
N ASN A 195 -2.21 18.02 -10.91
CA ASN A 195 -3.39 17.56 -11.64
C ASN A 195 -4.65 17.35 -10.75
N GLY A 196 -4.88 18.27 -9.81
CA GLY A 196 -6.02 18.24 -8.89
C GLY A 196 -5.96 17.14 -7.82
N ILE A 197 -4.81 16.49 -7.61
CA ILE A 197 -4.51 15.70 -6.41
C ILE A 197 -3.67 16.57 -5.47
N THR A 198 -3.96 16.48 -4.17
CA THR A 198 -3.14 17.10 -3.11
C THR A 198 -2.48 16.03 -2.26
N ILE A 199 -1.19 16.19 -1.98
CA ILE A 199 -0.44 15.32 -1.07
C ILE A 199 -0.08 16.11 0.18
N TYR A 200 -0.35 15.53 1.34
CA TYR A 200 0.09 16.01 2.64
C TYR A 200 1.13 15.06 3.20
N ILE A 201 2.27 15.57 3.62
CA ILE A 201 3.38 14.78 4.15
C ILE A 201 3.81 15.40 5.46
N ASP A 202 3.95 14.61 6.54
CA ASP A 202 4.50 15.11 7.81
C ASP A 202 5.82 15.87 7.56
N ASP A 203 5.98 17.05 8.17
CA ASP A 203 7.11 17.93 7.90
C ASP A 203 8.46 17.36 8.37
N THR A 204 8.41 16.37 9.26
CA THR A 204 9.51 15.57 9.78
C THR A 204 10.13 14.64 8.72
N ILE A 205 9.36 14.23 7.70
CA ILE A 205 9.79 13.28 6.67
C ILE A 205 10.70 13.99 5.65
N GLN A 206 11.78 13.31 5.25
CA GLN A 206 12.67 13.80 4.20
C GLN A 206 12.01 13.64 2.83
N VAL A 207 11.81 14.74 2.11
CA VAL A 207 11.25 14.75 0.76
C VAL A 207 12.36 15.05 -0.24
N THR A 208 12.51 14.17 -1.23
CA THR A 208 13.46 14.33 -2.36
C THR A 208 12.70 14.25 -3.68
N THR A 209 13.33 14.64 -4.78
CA THR A 209 12.68 14.61 -6.10
C THR A 209 13.47 13.84 -7.15
N PHE A 210 12.76 13.36 -8.18
CA PHE A 210 13.33 12.69 -9.35
C PHE A 210 12.67 13.18 -10.66
N SER A 211 13.35 12.96 -11.78
CA SER A 211 12.89 13.36 -13.12
C SER A 211 11.87 12.38 -13.71
#